data_AF-A0A1G6VWI6-F1
#
_entry.id   AF-A0A1G6VWI6-F1
#
_cell.length_a   1.000
_cell.length_b   1.000
_cell.length_c   1.000
_cell.angle_alpha   90.00
_cell.angle_beta   90.00
_cell.angle_gamma   90.00
#
_symmetry.space_group_name_H-M   'P 1'
#
loop_
_entity.id
_entity.type
_entity.pdbx_description
1 polymer ?
#
loop_
_entity_poly.entity_id
_entity_poly.type
_entity_poly.pdbx_seq_one_letter_code
_entity_poly.pdbx_strand_id
1 'polypeptide(L)'
;MPELAETPIPTHPTRTQRAMSTEENATGSTGSTTRTDGVTGPPTTPCTVVWSQGRPFVLESGPGRPRWMGTDNHGRPRALTREDLRRRGWSYRRAS
;
A
#
# COMPACT_ATOMS: atom_id res chain seq x y z
N MET A 1 -30.61 18.97 -44.80
CA MET A 1 -30.79 18.43 -43.45
C MET A 1 -30.58 16.92 -43.49
N PRO A 2 -29.40 16.45 -43.06
CA PRO A 2 -29.35 15.19 -42.33
C PRO A 2 -28.78 15.41 -40.92
N GLU A 3 -29.48 14.79 -39.99
CA GLU A 3 -29.31 14.71 -38.55
C GLU A 3 -28.03 13.95 -38.19
N LEU A 4 -27.09 14.61 -37.51
CA LEU A 4 -25.90 13.96 -36.96
C LEU A 4 -26.29 13.35 -35.60
N ALA A 5 -26.22 12.03 -35.54
CA ALA A 5 -26.58 11.21 -34.40
C ALA A 5 -25.90 11.66 -33.09
N GLU A 6 -26.73 11.89 -32.06
CA GLU A 6 -26.30 12.11 -30.68
C GLU A 6 -25.62 10.84 -30.13
N THR A 7 -24.43 11.00 -29.55
CA THR A 7 -23.69 9.93 -28.89
C THR A 7 -24.21 9.79 -27.45
N PRO A 8 -24.58 8.59 -26.95
CA PRO A 8 -25.07 8.48 -25.58
C PRO A 8 -23.95 8.70 -24.57
N ILE A 9 -24.22 9.58 -23.60
CA ILE A 9 -23.33 9.91 -22.47
C ILE A 9 -23.23 8.68 -21.55
N PRO A 10 -22.02 8.22 -21.15
CA PRO A 10 -21.89 7.16 -20.16
C PRO A 10 -22.33 7.66 -18.78
N THR A 11 -23.46 7.19 -18.28
CA THR A 11 -23.90 7.43 -16.90
C THR A 11 -23.12 6.52 -15.95
N HIS A 12 -22.32 7.12 -15.08
CA HIS A 12 -21.75 6.42 -13.93
C HIS A 12 -22.86 6.10 -12.92
N PRO A 13 -22.95 4.88 -12.37
CA PRO A 13 -23.87 4.62 -11.26
C PRO A 13 -23.40 5.37 -10.01
N THR A 14 -24.31 6.17 -9.44
CA THR A 14 -24.14 6.82 -8.14
C THR A 14 -23.92 5.78 -7.05
N ARG A 15 -22.69 5.68 -6.55
CA ARG A 15 -22.37 4.84 -5.39
C ARG A 15 -22.90 5.53 -4.12
N THR A 16 -24.08 5.13 -3.67
CA THR A 16 -24.56 5.40 -2.31
C THR A 16 -23.52 4.90 -1.30
N GLN A 17 -22.84 5.83 -0.63
CA GLN A 17 -22.04 5.51 0.55
C GLN A 17 -22.98 5.30 1.73
N ARG A 18 -23.12 4.04 2.16
CA ARG A 18 -23.71 3.70 3.46
C ARG A 18 -22.71 4.09 4.55
N ALA A 19 -23.05 5.12 5.32
CA ALA A 19 -22.33 5.46 6.54
C ALA A 19 -22.44 4.29 7.52
N MET A 20 -21.31 3.68 7.88
CA MET A 20 -21.22 2.81 9.05
C MET A 20 -20.52 3.61 10.13
N SER A 21 -21.33 4.22 11.00
CA SER A 21 -20.88 4.75 12.28
C SER A 21 -20.23 3.61 13.06
N THR A 22 -18.96 3.76 13.43
CA THR A 22 -18.32 2.89 14.40
C THR A 22 -18.12 3.74 15.65
N GLU A 23 -18.88 3.40 16.68
CA GLU A 23 -18.84 4.04 17.99
C GLU A 23 -17.47 3.82 18.65
N GLU A 24 -16.95 4.92 19.15
CA GLU A 24 -15.72 5.09 19.89
C GLU A 24 -15.82 4.52 21.32
N ASN A 25 -14.94 3.59 21.68
CA ASN A 25 -14.56 3.42 23.08
C ASN A 25 -13.11 2.95 23.18
N ALA A 26 -12.21 3.91 23.42
CA ALA A 26 -10.83 3.64 23.79
C ALA A 26 -10.52 4.40 25.09
N THR A 27 -10.59 3.67 26.21
CA THR A 27 -10.07 4.13 27.50
C THR A 27 -8.54 4.00 27.50
N GLY A 28 -7.87 5.14 27.62
CA GLY A 28 -6.61 5.32 28.36
C GLY A 28 -5.32 4.76 27.76
N SER A 29 -4.53 5.63 27.13
CA SER A 29 -3.07 5.54 27.25
C SER A 29 -2.43 6.92 27.18
N THR A 30 -1.76 7.27 28.28
CA THR A 30 -1.14 8.55 28.58
C THR A 30 0.03 8.88 27.64
N GLY A 31 -0.17 9.93 26.85
CA GLY A 31 0.77 11.00 26.53
C GLY A 31 2.25 10.69 26.33
N SER A 32 2.70 10.79 25.08
CA SER A 32 3.99 11.42 24.77
C SER A 32 3.75 12.48 23.70
N THR A 33 3.55 13.72 24.14
CA THR A 33 3.32 14.88 23.27
C THR A 33 4.67 15.44 22.82
N THR A 34 5.19 14.97 21.69
CA THR A 34 6.08 15.79 20.86
C THR A 34 5.20 16.74 20.05
N ARG A 35 5.18 18.02 20.40
CA ARG A 35 4.57 19.08 19.57
C ARG A 35 5.43 19.22 18.31
N THR A 36 4.97 18.64 17.21
CA THR A 36 5.47 18.94 15.87
C THR A 36 4.52 19.95 15.25
N ASP A 37 4.74 21.22 15.56
CA ASP A 37 4.15 22.31 14.79
C ASP A 37 4.86 22.30 13.41
N GLY A 38 4.13 21.99 12.32
CA GLY A 38 4.62 22.28 10.97
C GLY A 38 4.61 21.21 9.87
N VAL A 39 3.93 20.05 10.00
CA VAL A 39 3.58 19.23 8.82
C VAL A 39 2.15 18.70 8.96
N THR A 40 1.19 19.37 8.32
CA THR A 40 -0.24 19.01 8.28
C THR A 40 -0.52 17.80 7.37
N GLY A 41 0.36 16.81 7.37
CA GLY A 41 0.30 15.63 6.51
C GLY A 41 0.58 14.35 7.30
N PRO A 42 0.08 13.19 6.85
CA PRO A 42 0.38 11.92 7.50
C PRO A 42 1.89 11.68 7.53
N PRO A 43 2.44 11.03 8.58
CA PRO A 43 3.85 10.70 8.64
C PRO A 43 4.18 9.72 7.51
N THR A 44 4.89 10.18 6.48
CA THR A 44 5.30 9.36 5.34
C THR A 44 6.81 9.19 5.32
N THR A 45 7.30 8.21 6.09
CA THR A 45 8.68 7.76 5.92
C THR A 45 8.78 7.00 4.59
N PRO A 46 9.70 7.38 3.67
CA PRO A 46 9.89 6.63 2.44
C PRO A 46 10.39 5.21 2.76
N CYS A 47 9.93 4.22 2.00
CA CYS A 47 10.38 2.84 2.13
C CYS A 47 10.66 2.23 0.75
N THR A 48 11.51 1.21 0.70
CA THR A 48 11.74 0.47 -0.55
C THR A 48 10.76 -0.70 -0.62
N VAL A 49 10.09 -0.85 -1.77
CA VAL A 49 9.11 -1.91 -2.01
C VAL A 49 9.45 -2.66 -3.29
N VAL A 50 9.28 -3.98 -3.29
CA VAL A 50 9.31 -4.82 -4.49
C VAL A 50 8.00 -5.58 -4.64
N TRP A 51 7.65 -5.91 -5.88
CA TRP A 51 6.51 -6.76 -6.19
C TRP A 51 6.99 -8.17 -6.57
N SER A 52 6.42 -9.18 -5.93
CA SER A 52 6.69 -10.59 -6.24
C SER A 52 5.38 -11.35 -6.20
N GLN A 53 5.08 -12.12 -7.24
CA GLN A 53 3.85 -12.93 -7.35
C GLN A 53 2.57 -12.10 -7.10
N GLY A 54 2.54 -10.85 -7.58
CA GLY A 54 1.39 -9.95 -7.42
C GLY A 54 1.22 -9.34 -6.02
N ARG A 55 2.23 -9.46 -5.14
CA ARG A 55 2.16 -8.94 -3.77
C ARG A 55 3.34 -8.00 -3.45
N PRO A 56 3.11 -6.96 -2.64
CA PRO A 56 4.16 -6.05 -2.20
C PRO A 56 4.97 -6.65 -1.04
N PHE A 57 6.28 -6.41 -1.07
CA PHE A 57 7.20 -6.68 0.02
C PHE A 57 8.02 -5.44 0.32
N VAL A 58 8.08 -5.03 1.59
CA VAL A 58 8.81 -3.85 2.07
C VAL A 58 10.19 -4.28 2.57
N LEU A 59 11.22 -3.50 2.23
CA LEU A 59 12.55 -3.72 2.76
C LEU A 59 12.64 -3.26 4.22
N GLU A 60 12.87 -4.20 5.12
CA GLU A 60 13.29 -3.90 6.49
C GLU A 60 14.82 -3.96 6.55
N SER A 61 15.43 -2.78 6.67
CA SER A 61 16.86 -2.64 6.93
C SER A 61 17.07 -2.44 8.43
N GLY A 62 17.62 -3.46 9.09
CA GLY A 62 17.98 -3.41 10.51
C GLY A 62 19.35 -4.06 10.73
N PRO A 63 19.89 -4.01 11.96
CA PRO A 63 21.13 -4.72 12.29
C PRO A 63 20.96 -6.22 12.00
N GLY A 64 21.64 -6.70 10.96
CA GLY A 64 21.49 -8.06 10.44
C GLY A 64 21.38 -8.11 8.92
N ARG A 65 20.79 -9.20 8.40
CA ARG A 65 20.57 -9.37 6.95
C ARG A 65 19.28 -8.66 6.54
N PRO A 66 19.32 -7.79 5.52
CA PRO A 66 18.12 -7.12 5.02
C PRO A 66 17.08 -8.15 4.58
N ARG A 67 15.83 -7.94 4.98
CA ARG A 67 14.70 -8.83 4.68
C ARG A 67 13.57 -8.07 4.02
N TRP A 68 12.90 -8.74 3.09
CA TRP A 68 11.72 -8.22 2.41
C TRP A 68 10.48 -8.80 3.07
N MET A 69 9.77 -7.97 3.81
CA MET A 69 8.60 -8.35 4.59
C MET A 69 7.31 -8.09 3.81
N GLY A 70 6.45 -9.10 3.73
CA GLY A 70 5.14 -9.01 3.09
C GLY A 70 4.24 -10.15 3.54
N THR A 71 3.27 -10.50 2.70
CA THR A 71 2.36 -11.62 2.96
C THR A 71 2.42 -12.64 1.83
N ASP A 72 2.17 -13.91 2.16
CA ASP A 72 1.95 -14.95 1.16
C ASP A 72 0.49 -14.95 0.64
N ASN A 73 0.15 -15.91 -0.20
CA ASN A 73 -1.18 -16.02 -0.81
C ASN A 73 -2.31 -16.25 0.20
N HIS A 74 -1.99 -16.76 1.39
CA HIS A 74 -2.92 -16.99 2.49
C HIS A 74 -2.97 -15.82 3.47
N GLY A 75 -2.26 -14.72 3.19
CA GLY A 75 -2.17 -13.57 4.08
C GLY A 75 -1.22 -13.76 5.26
N ARG A 76 -0.44 -14.84 5.29
CA ARG A 76 0.52 -15.08 6.38
C ARG A 76 1.74 -14.20 6.21
N PRO A 77 2.31 -13.63 7.29
CA PRO A 77 3.56 -12.89 7.22
C PRO A 77 4.67 -13.75 6.61
N ARG A 78 5.43 -13.18 5.69
CA ARG A 78 6.53 -13.86 5.01
C ARG A 78 7.72 -12.92 4.83
N ALA A 79 8.88 -13.41 5.24
CA ALA A 79 10.17 -12.80 4.94
C ALA A 79 10.78 -13.44 3.69
N LEU A 80 11.28 -12.62 2.77
CA LEU A 80 12.09 -13.05 1.64
C LEU A 80 13.51 -12.48 1.77
N THR A 81 14.49 -13.31 1.44
CA THR A 81 15.88 -12.87 1.24
C THR A 81 16.07 -12.29 -0.15
N ARG A 82 17.22 -11.64 -0.38
CA ARG A 82 17.61 -11.20 -1.73
C ARG A 82 17.74 -12.39 -2.69
N GLU A 83 18.23 -13.52 -2.22
CA GLU A 83 18.36 -14.76 -2.99
C GLU A 83 17.00 -15.31 -3.41
N ASP A 84 15.99 -15.25 -2.53
CA ASP A 84 14.62 -15.65 -2.87
C ASP A 84 14.04 -14.79 -3.99
N LEU A 85 14.26 -13.46 -3.94
CA LEU A 85 13.85 -12.54 -4.98
C LEU A 85 14.54 -12.83 -6.32
N ARG A 86 15.85 -13.12 -6.30
CA ARG A 86 16.59 -13.52 -7.51
C ARG A 86 16.06 -14.80 -8.12
N ARG A 87 15.76 -15.81 -7.29
CA ARG A 87 15.14 -17.06 -7.76
C ARG A 87 13.74 -16.84 -8.35
N ARG A 88 13.07 -15.74 -8.00
CA ARG A 88 11.77 -15.31 -8.55
C ARG A 88 11.90 -14.39 -9.77
N GLY A 89 13.11 -14.22 -10.31
CA GLY A 89 13.37 -13.41 -11.49
C GLY A 89 13.52 -11.91 -11.20
N TRP A 90 13.49 -11.49 -9.93
CA TRP A 90 13.75 -10.09 -9.61
C TRP A 90 15.25 -9.79 -9.69
N SER A 91 15.58 -8.73 -10.41
CA SER A 91 16.93 -8.18 -10.46
C SER A 91 16.87 -6.66 -10.40
N TYR A 92 17.93 -6.03 -9.91
CA TYR A 92 18.00 -4.57 -9.85
C TYR A 92 18.02 -3.92 -11.24
N ARG A 93 18.50 -4.66 -12.26
CA ARG A 93 18.49 -4.20 -13.63
C ARG A 93 17.21 -4.68 -14.31
N ARG A 94 16.63 -3.82 -15.12
CA ARG A 94 15.61 -4.24 -16.08
C ARG A 94 16.26 -5.20 -17.07
N ALA A 95 15.58 -6.29 -17.41
CA ALA A 95 15.98 -7.08 -18.57
C ALA A 95 15.91 -6.15 -19.80
N SER A 96 16.98 -6.11 -20.59
CA SER A 96 17.09 -5.34 -21.83
C SER A 96 16.21 -5.94 -22.92
#